data_AF-A0A1Q3AXD9-F1
#
_entry.id   AF-A0A1Q3AXD9-F1
#
_cell.length_a   1.000
_cell.length_b   1.000
_cell.length_c   1.000
_cell.angle_alpha   90.00
_cell.angle_beta   90.00
_cell.angle_gamma   90.00
#
_symmetry.space_group_name_H-M   'P 1'
#
loop_
_entity.id
_entity.type
_entity.pdbx_description
1 polymer ?
#
loop_
_entity_poly.entity_id
_entity_poly.type
_entity_poly.pdbx_seq_one_letter_code
_entity_poly.pdbx_strand_id
1 'polypeptide(L)'
;SLAYLTVPYLYNAYAIHLVGQFMAAPQSTQYATILHILRYIKGTLFYGLHFSLESSLDFHAINDADWVGDLADHHSTTVHCFFPDASLICWRSKKQKMVTRSSIEAEYRALTDTTSELIWLR
;
A
#
# COMPACT_ATOMS: atom_id res chain seq x y z
N SER A 1 0.30 12.26 7.41
CA SER A 1 0.49 11.57 6.12
C SER A 1 1.15 10.23 6.37
N LEU A 2 0.35 9.16 6.42
CA LEU A 2 0.74 7.76 6.70
C LEU A 2 1.42 7.13 5.48
N ALA A 3 2.48 7.76 4.95
CA ALA A 3 3.10 7.35 3.67
C ALA A 3 4.44 6.61 3.83
N TYR A 4 4.89 6.34 5.06
CA TYR A 4 6.18 5.72 5.31
C TYR A 4 6.01 4.41 6.06
N LEU A 5 6.70 3.39 5.55
CA LEU A 5 6.76 2.01 6.00
C LEU A 5 5.65 1.09 5.51
N THR A 6 6.02 0.23 4.54
CA THR A 6 6.08 -1.23 4.75
C THR A 6 6.62 -1.91 3.49
N VAL A 7 7.94 -2.15 3.41
CA VAL A 7 8.53 -3.01 2.36
C VAL A 7 8.54 -4.50 2.74
N PRO A 8 8.60 -4.94 4.02
CA PRO A 8 8.47 -6.37 4.34
C PRO A 8 7.05 -6.81 4.73
N TYR A 9 6.05 -5.92 4.68
CA TYR A 9 4.65 -6.26 5.02
C TYR A 9 3.68 -5.98 3.87
N LEU A 10 4.04 -6.35 2.63
CA LEU A 10 3.05 -6.38 1.54
C LEU A 10 1.82 -7.25 1.89
N TYR A 11 1.97 -8.19 2.84
CA TYR A 11 0.86 -8.99 3.40
C TYR A 11 -0.14 -8.20 4.27
N ASN A 12 0.18 -6.97 4.69
CA ASN A 12 -0.62 -6.22 5.67
C ASN A 12 -1.23 -4.92 5.12
N ALA A 13 -1.28 -4.77 3.79
CA ALA A 13 -2.02 -3.67 3.17
C ALA A 13 -3.50 -3.67 3.59
N TYR A 14 -4.08 -4.86 3.86
CA TYR A 14 -5.38 -5.00 4.50
C TYR A 14 -5.43 -4.38 5.89
N ALA A 15 -4.43 -4.60 6.77
CA ALA A 15 -4.44 -3.96 8.09
C ALA A 15 -4.23 -2.45 8.01
N ILE A 16 -3.44 -1.95 7.07
CA ILE A 16 -3.27 -0.49 6.91
C ILE A 16 -4.55 0.13 6.35
N HIS A 17 -5.21 -0.53 5.39
CA HIS A 17 -6.53 -0.14 4.89
C HIS A 17 -7.60 -0.16 5.98
N LEU A 18 -7.68 -1.26 6.74
CA LEU A 18 -8.55 -1.38 7.92
C LEU A 18 -8.25 -0.27 8.93
N VAL A 19 -6.99 -0.03 9.28
CA VAL A 19 -6.63 1.05 10.20
C VAL A 19 -7.12 2.39 9.65
N GLY A 20 -6.95 2.67 8.35
CA GLY A 20 -7.50 3.87 7.71
C GLY A 20 -9.02 3.99 7.80
N GLN A 21 -9.75 2.89 7.60
CA GLN A 21 -11.22 2.86 7.72
C GLN A 21 -11.70 3.03 9.18
N PHE A 22 -10.98 2.44 10.13
CA PHE A 22 -11.37 2.41 11.55
C PHE A 22 -10.73 3.52 12.39
N MET A 23 -9.94 4.42 11.80
CA MET A 23 -9.40 5.62 12.47
C MET A 23 -10.50 6.54 13.01
N ALA A 24 -11.68 6.55 12.38
CA ALA A 24 -12.82 7.36 12.84
C ALA A 24 -13.53 6.76 14.07
N ALA A 25 -13.51 5.43 14.23
CA ALA A 25 -14.15 4.72 15.34
C ALA A 25 -13.53 3.31 15.54
N PRO A 26 -12.37 3.21 16.23
CA PRO A 26 -11.65 1.94 16.34
C PRO A 26 -12.33 0.97 17.31
N GLN A 27 -12.50 -0.29 16.90
CA GLN A 27 -12.90 -1.37 17.82
C GLN A 27 -11.67 -1.86 18.62
N SER A 28 -11.91 -2.43 19.80
CA SER A 28 -10.85 -2.77 20.77
C SER A 28 -9.74 -3.69 20.22
N THR A 29 -10.07 -4.57 19.28
CA THR A 29 -9.13 -5.48 18.62
C THR A 29 -8.19 -4.78 17.63
N GLN A 30 -8.65 -3.70 16.99
CA GLN A 30 -7.88 -2.92 16.00
C GLN A 30 -6.93 -1.93 16.68
N TYR A 31 -7.24 -1.52 17.91
CA TYR A 31 -6.46 -0.56 18.68
C TYR A 31 -5.02 -1.01 18.95
N ALA A 32 -4.80 -2.31 19.18
CA ALA A 32 -3.45 -2.85 19.41
C ALA A 32 -2.56 -2.70 18.17
N THR A 33 -3.10 -2.97 16.98
CA THR A 33 -2.41 -2.80 15.70
C THR A 33 -2.09 -1.32 15.44
N ILE A 34 -3.04 -0.43 15.70
CA ILE A 34 -2.84 1.02 15.59
C ILE A 34 -1.71 1.49 16.53
N LEU A 35 -1.74 1.08 17.79
CA LEU A 35 -0.70 1.43 18.76
C LEU A 35 0.68 0.88 18.36
N HIS A 36 0.75 -0.32 17.79
CA HIS A 36 2.00 -0.89 17.29
C HIS A 36 2.59 -0.01 16.17
N ILE A 37 1.76 0.37 15.20
CA ILE A 37 2.17 1.26 14.10
C ILE A 37 2.66 2.61 14.65
N LEU A 38 1.91 3.23 15.58
CA LEU A 38 2.28 4.51 16.18
C LEU A 38 3.58 4.45 16.98
N ARG A 39 3.80 3.38 17.75
CA ARG A 39 5.05 3.16 18.50
C ARG A 39 6.24 3.02 17.56
N TYR A 40 6.04 2.30 16.46
CA TYR A 40 7.07 2.15 15.45
C TYR A 40 7.42 3.50 14.81
N ILE A 41 6.42 4.25 14.33
CA ILE A 41 6.61 5.60 13.77
C ILE A 41 7.38 6.49 14.76
N LYS A 42 6.99 6.48 16.04
CA LYS A 42 7.69 7.23 17.10
C LYS A 42 9.15 6.81 17.25
N GLY A 43 9.44 5.50 17.18
CA GLY A 43 10.79 4.96 17.25
C GLY A 43 11.64 5.25 16.01
N THR A 44 11.00 5.43 14.84
CA THR A 44 11.68 5.69 13.57
C THR A 44 11.69 7.15 13.13
N LEU A 45 11.26 8.08 13.98
CA LEU A 45 11.24 9.52 13.67
C LEU A 45 12.59 10.08 13.19
N PHE A 46 13.70 9.49 13.64
CA PHE A 46 15.06 9.94 13.31
C PHE A 46 15.70 9.15 12.15
N TYR A 47 14.98 8.21 11.55
CA TYR A 47 15.45 7.46 10.39
C TYR A 47 14.99 8.19 9.12
N GLY A 48 15.94 8.56 8.28
CA GLY A 48 15.68 9.19 6.98
C GLY A 48 15.91 8.21 5.83
N LEU A 49 15.24 8.46 4.70
CA LEU A 49 15.55 7.79 3.45
C LEU A 49 16.78 8.46 2.84
N HIS A 50 17.80 7.65 2.52
CA HIS A 50 18.99 8.11 1.82
C HIS A 50 18.83 7.84 0.33
N PHE A 51 18.56 8.90 -0.44
CA PHE A 51 18.53 8.83 -1.89
C PHE A 51 19.93 9.17 -2.42
N SER A 52 20.56 8.24 -3.13
CA SER A 52 21.82 8.52 -3.80
C SER A 52 21.58 9.39 -5.03
N LEU A 53 22.44 10.36 -5.29
CA LEU A 53 22.40 11.16 -6.52
C LEU A 53 22.81 10.36 -7.77
N GLU A 54 23.51 9.23 -7.55
CA GLU A 54 24.04 8.35 -8.60
C GLU A 54 23.12 7.17 -8.94
N SER A 55 21.92 7.09 -8.36
CA SER A 55 20.97 6.01 -8.69
C SER A 55 20.50 6.16 -10.14
N SER A 56 20.49 5.06 -10.90
CA SER A 56 19.80 5.04 -12.19
C SER A 56 18.33 5.44 -11.96
N LEU A 57 17.74 6.22 -12.86
CA LEU A 57 16.32 6.60 -12.82
C LEU A 57 15.40 5.42 -13.20
N ASP A 58 15.75 4.22 -12.74
CA ASP A 58 15.00 3.00 -13.03
C ASP A 58 13.88 2.88 -12.01
N PHE A 59 12.70 3.39 -12.39
CA PHE A 59 11.51 3.24 -11.58
C PHE A 59 11.00 1.79 -11.62
N HIS A 60 11.00 1.16 -10.45
CA HIS A 60 10.38 -0.11 -10.17
C HIS A 60 9.03 0.09 -9.49
N ALA A 61 8.02 -0.65 -9.93
CA ALA A 61 6.73 -0.71 -9.28
C ALA A 61 6.41 -2.15 -8.90
N ILE A 62 5.94 -2.34 -7.67
CA ILE A 62 5.36 -3.60 -7.20
C ILE A 62 3.87 -3.38 -7.05
N ASN A 63 3.07 -4.31 -7.54
CA ASN A 63 1.63 -4.31 -7.37
C ASN A 63 1.14 -5.60 -6.70
N ASP A 64 0.00 -5.49 -6.03
CA ASP A 64 -0.74 -6.62 -5.48
C ASP A 64 -2.24 -6.30 -5.55
N ALA A 65 -3.06 -7.35 -5.59
CA ALA A 65 -4.51 -7.23 -5.50
C ALA A 65 -5.06 -8.35 -4.62
N ASP A 66 -5.82 -7.98 -3.59
CA ASP A 66 -6.65 -8.98 -2.92
C ASP A 66 -7.79 -9.43 -3.86
N TRP A 67 -8.32 -10.63 -3.64
CA TRP A 67 -9.52 -11.09 -4.33
C TRP A 67 -10.65 -11.17 -3.32
N VAL A 68 -11.73 -10.42 -3.55
CA VAL A 68 -12.91 -10.39 -2.66
C VAL A 68 -12.52 -9.93 -1.23
N GLY A 69 -11.60 -8.96 -1.13
CA GLY A 69 -11.09 -8.50 0.17
C GLY A 69 -12.12 -7.81 1.06
N ASP A 70 -13.15 -7.20 0.47
CA ASP A 70 -14.25 -6.59 1.23
C ASP A 70 -15.45 -7.55 1.35
N LEU A 71 -15.83 -7.89 2.57
CA LEU A 71 -16.97 -8.76 2.87
C LEU A 71 -18.34 -8.09 2.63
N ALA A 72 -18.39 -6.75 2.52
CA ALA A 72 -19.62 -6.01 2.35
C ALA A 72 -20.05 -5.91 0.88
N ASP A 73 -19.11 -5.71 -0.04
CA ASP A 73 -19.41 -5.57 -1.48
C ASP A 73 -18.58 -6.47 -2.39
N HIS A 74 -17.68 -7.29 -1.85
CA HIS A 74 -16.83 -8.23 -2.60
C HIS A 74 -15.88 -7.56 -3.60
N HIS A 75 -15.62 -6.26 -3.43
CA HIS A 75 -14.65 -5.57 -4.26
C HIS A 75 -13.23 -5.91 -3.80
N SER A 76 -12.37 -6.05 -4.80
CA SER A 76 -10.93 -6.26 -4.60
C SER A 76 -10.24 -4.94 -4.28
N THR A 77 -9.13 -4.98 -3.56
CA THR A 77 -8.28 -3.85 -3.21
C THR A 77 -6.95 -3.99 -3.92
N THR A 78 -6.58 -3.00 -4.71
CA THR A 78 -5.26 -2.91 -5.33
C THR A 78 -4.31 -2.14 -4.44
N VAL A 79 -3.06 -2.58 -4.43
CA VAL A 79 -1.96 -1.92 -3.73
C VAL A 79 -0.82 -1.80 -4.70
N HIS A 80 -0.23 -0.62 -4.78
CA HIS A 80 1.00 -0.41 -5.53
C HIS A 80 2.00 0.39 -4.73
N CYS A 81 3.27 0.09 -4.97
CA CYS A 81 4.44 0.66 -4.32
C CYS A 81 5.45 1.05 -5.39
N PHE A 82 5.97 2.28 -5.33
CA PHE A 82 6.89 2.85 -6.31
C PHE A 82 8.27 3.13 -5.71
N PHE A 83 9.30 2.69 -6.41
CA PHE A 83 10.70 2.74 -6.01
C PHE A 83 11.54 3.24 -7.19
N PRO A 84 12.14 4.43 -7.17
CA PRO A 84 13.09 4.86 -8.21
C PRO A 84 14.46 4.15 -8.13
N ASP A 85 14.70 3.36 -7.08
CA ASP A 85 15.89 2.55 -6.82
C ASP A 85 15.51 1.51 -5.75
N ALA A 86 16.30 1.34 -4.67
CA ALA A 86 15.98 0.47 -3.54
C ALA A 86 15.05 1.11 -2.48
N SER A 87 14.66 2.39 -2.65
CA SER A 87 13.90 3.15 -1.64
C SER A 87 12.44 3.38 -2.06
N LEU A 88 11.49 3.02 -1.19
CA LEU A 88 10.05 3.30 -1.40
C LEU A 88 9.79 4.79 -1.28
N ILE A 89 9.31 5.43 -2.34
CA ILE A 89 8.91 6.85 -2.30
C ILE A 89 7.43 7.01 -1.99
N CYS A 90 6.60 6.20 -2.62
CA CYS A 90 5.16 6.27 -2.43
C CYS A 90 4.52 4.90 -2.56
N TRP A 91 3.41 4.76 -1.84
CA TRP A 91 2.53 3.61 -1.93
C TRP A 91 1.10 4.11 -1.88
N ARG A 92 0.19 3.33 -2.48
CA ARG A 92 -1.23 3.63 -2.43
C ARG A 92 -2.01 2.33 -2.44
N SER A 93 -3.06 2.31 -1.64
CA SER A 93 -4.07 1.26 -1.62
C SER A 93 -5.39 1.87 -2.10
N LYS A 94 -6.04 1.18 -3.03
CA LYS A 94 -7.26 1.65 -3.70
C LYS A 94 -8.22 0.48 -3.89
N LYS A 95 -9.45 0.67 -3.41
CA LYS A 95 -10.54 -0.26 -3.70
C LYS A 95 -10.91 -0.19 -5.19
N GLN A 96 -11.01 -1.35 -5.84
CA GLN A 96 -11.42 -1.43 -7.24
C GLN A 96 -12.87 -0.96 -7.40
N LYS A 97 -13.17 -0.29 -8.51
CA LYS A 97 -14.53 0.21 -8.79
C LYS A 97 -15.51 -0.89 -9.20
N MET A 98 -15.00 -1.99 -9.74
CA MET A 98 -15.80 -3.14 -10.16
C MET A 98 -15.41 -4.37 -9.34
N VAL A 99 -16.41 -5.19 -9.04
CA VAL A 99 -16.21 -6.56 -8.56
C VAL A 99 -15.38 -7.33 -9.60
N THR A 100 -14.38 -8.08 -9.13
CA THR A 100 -13.59 -8.99 -9.96
C THR A 100 -14.13 -10.40 -9.82
N ARG A 101 -14.22 -11.12 -10.94
CA ARG A 101 -14.75 -12.49 -10.96
C ARG A 101 -13.66 -13.54 -10.74
N SER A 102 -12.40 -13.13 -10.74
CA SER A 102 -11.24 -13.99 -10.47
C SER A 102 -10.08 -13.19 -9.88
N SER A 103 -9.13 -13.87 -9.22
CA SER A 103 -7.90 -13.25 -8.73
C SER A 103 -7.04 -12.69 -9.86
N ILE A 104 -6.94 -13.41 -10.99
CA ILE A 104 -6.13 -12.96 -12.13
C ILE A 104 -6.68 -11.67 -12.76
N GLU A 105 -8.00 -11.51 -12.79
CA GLU A 105 -8.63 -10.26 -13.22
C GLU A 105 -8.33 -9.12 -12.25
N ALA A 106 -8.32 -9.40 -10.94
CA ALA A 106 -7.96 -8.42 -9.92
C ALA A 106 -6.51 -7.96 -10.07
N GLU A 107 -5.57 -8.89 -10.26
CA GLU A 107 -4.16 -8.61 -10.51
C GLU A 107 -3.94 -7.82 -11.80
N TYR A 108 -4.63 -8.19 -12.88
CA TYR A 108 -4.52 -7.48 -14.16
C TYR A 108 -5.00 -6.03 -14.05
N ARG A 109 -6.11 -5.80 -13.35
CA ARG A 109 -6.60 -4.43 -13.06
C ARG A 109 -5.65 -3.65 -12.16
N ALA A 110 -5.05 -4.29 -11.15
CA ALA A 110 -3.97 -3.69 -10.37
C ALA A 110 -2.80 -3.27 -11.25
N LEU A 111 -2.38 -4.11 -12.20
CA LEU A 111 -1.28 -3.83 -13.12
C LEU A 111 -1.59 -2.65 -14.04
N THR A 112 -2.80 -2.58 -14.60
CA THR A 112 -3.20 -1.44 -15.43
C THR A 112 -3.23 -0.13 -14.66
N ASP A 113 -3.74 -0.14 -13.42
CA ASP A 113 -3.74 1.04 -12.56
C ASP A 113 -2.30 1.46 -12.21
N THR A 114 -1.46 0.49 -11.82
CA THR A 114 -0.06 0.74 -11.43
C THR A 114 0.77 1.30 -12.57
N THR A 115 0.62 0.76 -13.78
CA THR A 115 1.35 1.25 -14.95
C THR A 115 0.93 2.67 -15.33
N SER A 116 -0.36 3.01 -15.22
CA SER A 116 -0.83 4.39 -15.45
C SER A 116 -0.23 5.40 -14.46
N GLU A 117 -0.12 5.02 -13.19
CA GLU A 117 0.51 5.86 -12.15
C GLU A 117 2.03 5.93 -12.33
N LEU A 118 2.68 4.82 -12.71
CA LEU A 118 4.11 4.77 -13.01
C LEU A 118 4.49 5.70 -14.16
N ILE A 119 3.68 5.71 -15.24
CA ILE A 119 3.87 6.61 -16.38
C ILE A 119 3.70 8.06 -15.96
N TRP A 120 2.78 8.36 -15.03
CA TRP A 120 2.57 9.71 -14.52
C TRP A 120 3.71 10.21 -13.63
N LEU A 121 4.39 9.31 -12.90
CA LEU A 121 5.51 9.64 -12.02
C LEU A 121 6.85 9.83 -12.76
N ARG A 122 6.94 9.34 -14.00
CA ARG A 122 8.10 9.52 -14.88
C ARG A 122 8.11 10.90 -15.53
#